data_AF-A0AAJ4Z8G4-F1
#
_entry.id   AF-A0AAJ4Z8G4-F1
#
_cell.length_a   1.000
_cell.length_b   1.000
_cell.length_c   1.000
_cell.angle_alpha   90.00
_cell.angle_beta   90.00
_cell.angle_gamma   90.00
#
_symmetry.space_group_name_H-M   'P 1'
#
loop_
_entity.id
_entity.type
_entity.pdbx_description
1 polymer ?
#
loop_
_entity_poly.entity_id
_entity_poly.type
_entity_poly.pdbx_seq_one_letter_code
_entity_poly.pdbx_strand_id
1 'polypeptide(L)' 'MKRISIAPQLRFRHDGSDLPLDKVLSLLAQVQAHGNLQAASQALGQSYRGAWGM' A
#
# COMPACT_ATOMS: atom_id res chain seq x y z
N MET A 1 -29.71 16.53 3.81
CA MET A 1 -28.48 17.27 4.17
C MET A 1 -27.27 16.41 3.79
N LYS A 2 -26.30 16.92 3.02
CA LYS A 2 -25.07 16.16 2.69
C LYS A 2 -24.19 16.08 3.94
N ARG A 3 -23.91 14.87 4.42
CA ARG A 3 -22.98 14.62 5.53
C ARG A 3 -21.56 14.70 4.98
N ILE A 4 -20.81 15.72 5.39
CA ILE A 4 -19.39 15.82 5.08
C ILE A 4 -18.65 14.94 6.09
N SER A 5 -17.78 14.06 5.59
CA SER A 5 -16.87 13.25 6.40
C SER A 5 -15.45 13.67 6.10
N ILE A 6 -14.65 13.89 7.14
CA ILE A 6 -13.23 14.24 7.04
C ILE A 6 -12.45 13.12 7.70
N ALA A 7 -11.51 12.52 6.96
CA ALA A 7 -10.61 11.50 7.46
C ALA A 7 -9.16 11.95 7.26
N PRO A 8 -8.27 11.77 8.25
CA PRO A 8 -6.86 12.07 8.09
C PRO A 8 -6.23 11.14 7.06
N GLN A 9 -5.33 11.68 6.23
CA GLN A 9 -4.53 10.89 5.31
C GLN A 9 -3.08 10.88 5.78
N LEU A 10 -2.54 9.67 5.98
CA LEU A 10 -1.15 9.47 6.37
C LEU A 10 -0.34 9.01 5.15
N ARG A 11 0.87 9.54 5.04
CA ARG A 11 1.76 9.29 3.91
C ARG A 11 3.19 9.13 4.40
N PHE A 12 3.94 8.21 3.81
CA PHE A 12 5.37 8.06 4.03
C PHE A 12 6.14 8.86 3.00
N ARG A 13 7.08 9.68 3.47
CA ARG A 13 8.03 10.38 2.63
C ARG A 13 9.41 9.77 2.83
N HIS A 14 9.96 9.21 1.77
CA HIS A 14 11.31 8.64 1.77
C HIS A 14 11.94 8.80 0.39
N ASP A 15 13.16 9.33 0.34
CA ASP A 15 13.97 9.50 -0.88
C ASP A 15 13.21 10.07 -2.10
N GLY A 16 12.43 11.14 -1.86
CA GLY A 16 11.63 11.82 -2.90
C GLY A 16 10.34 11.09 -3.29
N SER A 17 10.12 9.88 -2.77
CA SER A 17 8.86 9.14 -2.92
C SER A 17 7.86 9.55 -1.85
N ASP A 18 6.59 9.62 -2.23
CA ASP A 18 5.48 9.99 -1.36
C ASP A 18 4.34 8.96 -1.48
N LEU A 19 4.34 8.02 -0.54
CA LEU A 19 3.58 6.78 -0.62
C LEU A 19 2.40 6.78 0.36
N PRO A 20 1.18 6.44 -0.09
CA PRO A 20 0.04 6.33 0.82
C PRO A 20 0.25 5.21 1.85
N LEU A 21 0.08 5.52 3.13
CA LEU A 21 0.25 4.55 4.22
C LEU A 21 -0.59 3.28 4.00
N ASP A 22 -1.85 3.45 3.61
CA ASP A 22 -2.79 2.33 3.43
C ASP A 22 -2.30 1.32 2.38
N LYS A 23 -1.61 1.79 1.33
CA LYS A 23 -1.05 0.92 0.29
C LYS A 23 0.12 0.10 0.82
N VAL A 24 1.01 0.74 1.57
CA VAL A 24 2.17 0.08 2.19
C VAL A 24 1.70 -0.96 3.21
N LEU A 25 0.75 -0.60 4.08
CA LEU A 25 0.18 -1.53 5.06
C LEU A 25 -0.53 -2.71 4.37
N SER A 26 -1.29 -2.47 3.30
CA SER A 26 -1.93 -3.54 2.53
C SER A 26 -0.91 -4.49 1.94
N LEU A 27 0.19 -3.98 1.38
CA LEU A 27 1.28 -4.81 0.85
C LEU A 27 1.93 -5.64 1.95
N LEU A 28 2.31 -5.02 3.07
CA LEU A 28 2.94 -5.72 4.19
C LEU A 28 2.03 -6.81 4.78
N ALA A 29 0.73 -6.54 4.90
CA ALA A 29 -0.24 -7.53 5.37
C ALA A 29 -0.33 -8.75 4.43
N GLN A 30 -0.30 -8.51 3.11
CA GLN A 30 -0.31 -9.59 2.12
C GLN A 30 1.02 -10.37 2.10
N VAL A 31 2.16 -9.68 2.27
CA VAL A 31 3.47 -10.35 2.41
C VAL A 31 3.49 -11.23 3.65
N GLN A 32 2.95 -10.74 4.78
CA GLN A 32 2.82 -11.53 5.99
C GLN A 32 1.91 -12.75 5.78
N ALA A 33 0.78 -12.60 5.07
CA ALA A 33 -0.17 -13.68 4.83
C ALA A 33 0.35 -14.75 3.85
N HIS A 34 1.07 -14.35 2.81
CA HIS A 34 1.51 -15.24 1.73
C HIS A 34 3.00 -15.64 1.80
N GLY A 35 3.75 -15.02 2.71
CA GLY A 35 5.16 -15.33 2.97
C GLY A 35 6.15 -14.80 1.93
N ASN A 36 5.70 -14.11 0.89
CA ASN A 36 6.58 -13.49 -0.10
C ASN A 36 5.90 -12.34 -0.88
N LEU A 37 6.73 -11.48 -1.47
CA LEU A 37 6.27 -10.29 -2.21
C LEU A 37 5.57 -10.64 -3.53
N GLN A 38 5.98 -11.71 -4.21
CA GLN A 38 5.38 -12.07 -5.49
C GLN A 38 3.90 -12.44 -5.34
N ALA A 39 3.59 -13.33 -4.40
CA ALA A 39 2.22 -13.72 -4.08
C ALA A 39 1.41 -12.51 -3.57
N ALA A 40 2.00 -11.67 -2.72
CA ALA A 40 1.37 -10.45 -2.23
C ALA A 40 1.01 -9.47 -3.37
N SER A 41 1.93 -9.26 -4.32
CA SER A 41 1.68 -8.39 -5.49
C SER A 41 0.56 -8.93 -6.37
N GLN A 42 0.50 -10.25 -6.56
CA GLN A 42 -0.57 -10.92 -7.31
C GLN A 42 -1.92 -10.78 -6.61
N ALA A 43 -1.96 -10.98 -5.29
CA ALA A 43 -3.17 -10.81 -4.47
C ALA A 43 -3.71 -9.37 -4.53
N LEU A 44 -2.83 -8.38 -4.67
CA LEU A 44 -3.18 -6.96 -4.82
C LEU A 44 -3.41 -6.51 -6.26
N GLY A 45 -3.26 -7.40 -7.25
CA GLY A 45 -3.38 -7.05 -8.67
C GLY A 45 -2.31 -6.07 -9.16
N GLN A 46 -1.15 -6.06 -8.51
CA GLN A 46 -0.03 -5.18 -8.84
C GLN A 46 1.08 -5.95 -9.54
N SER A 47 1.89 -5.24 -10.35
CA SER A 47 3.12 -5.84 -10.87
C SER A 47 4.14 -5.99 -9.75
N TYR A 48 4.98 -7.03 -9.82
CA TYR A 48 6.06 -7.24 -8.85
C TYR A 48 6.96 -6.00 -8.72
N ARG A 49 7.34 -5.39 -9.85
CA ARG A 49 8.16 -4.17 -9.87
C ARG A 49 7.46 -2.99 -9.19
N GLY A 50 6.15 -2.85 -9.39
CA GLY A 50 5.34 -1.82 -8.74
C GLY A 50 5.30 -2.01 -7.22
N ALA A 51 5.14 -3.24 -6.75
CA ALA A 51 5.16 -3.57 -5.32
C ALA A 51 6.55 -3.41 -4.69
N TRP A 52 7.63 -3.71 -5.42
CA TRP A 52 9.01 -3.54 -4.93
C TRP A 52 9.44 -2.06 -4.83
N GLY A 53 8.87 -1.20 -5.68
CA GLY A 53 9.16 0.24 -5.67
C GLY A 53 8.29 1.06 -4.73
N MET A 54 7.43 0.42 -3.94
CA MET A 54 6.70 1.04 -2.83
C MET A 54 7.53 1.09 -1.56
#